data_AF-A0A4R0FPC0-F1
#
_entry.id   AF-A0A4R0FPC0-F1
#
_cell.length_a   1.000
_cell.length_b   1.000
_cell.length_c   1.000
_cell.angle_alpha   90.00
_cell.angle_beta   90.00
_cell.angle_gamma   90.00
#
_symmetry.space_group_name_H-M   'P 1'
#
loop_
_entity.id
_entity.type
_entity.pdbx_description
1 polymer ?
#
loop_
_entity_poly.entity_id
_entity_poly.type
_entity_poly.pdbx_seq_one_letter_code
_entity_poly.pdbx_strand_id
1 'polypeptide(L)'
;MKIIDLQRILYPMSTCLKTVRDDYFYFGYSFDLAISIKKISDEKWELNTYERSVLTNQEVYSNEYISCLKFLYHINVVSTDDPNIMKLIDYSENWELFEKNNGFYFCIQSSKPYLYRTFSIILNSEELEKYRLQGRKFLSLLQFEIDASIPTKTSSNYHNRKVNDDLEKELYYASSDEYDLRVNYEDNSNLIGNYEASKNHSPELWQEPHKNGAKIIITILGLILLFYIIFFGSFALRN
;
A
#
# COMPACT_ATOMS: atom_id res chain seq x y z
N MET A 1 4.51 -17.54 8.34
CA MET A 1 3.45 -16.53 8.30
C MET A 1 2.12 -17.15 8.73
N LYS A 2 1.28 -16.35 9.36
CA LYS A 2 -0.11 -16.63 9.77
C LYS A 2 -1.02 -15.50 9.27
N ILE A 3 -2.34 -15.68 9.33
CA ILE A 3 -3.33 -14.63 8.99
C ILE A 3 -3.08 -13.34 9.77
N ILE A 4 -2.76 -13.45 11.06
CA ILE A 4 -2.45 -12.28 11.88
C ILE A 4 -1.25 -11.50 11.33
N ASP A 5 -0.29 -12.17 10.70
CA ASP A 5 0.87 -11.50 10.09
C ASP A 5 0.41 -10.70 8.85
N LEU A 6 -0.52 -11.23 8.03
CA LEU A 6 -1.13 -10.48 6.91
C LEU A 6 -1.82 -9.21 7.38
N GLN A 7 -2.57 -9.30 8.49
CA GLN A 7 -3.17 -8.12 9.10
C GLN A 7 -2.09 -7.08 9.39
N ARG A 8 -0.97 -7.45 10.02
CA ARG A 8 0.10 -6.51 10.37
C ARG A 8 0.81 -5.90 9.17
N ILE A 9 1.06 -6.72 8.15
CA ILE A 9 1.68 -6.29 6.90
C ILE A 9 0.80 -5.27 6.17
N LEU A 10 -0.50 -5.51 6.12
CA LEU A 10 -1.45 -4.73 5.30
C LEU A 10 -2.12 -3.58 6.05
N TYR A 11 -1.97 -3.46 7.38
CA TYR A 11 -2.67 -2.43 8.18
C TYR A 11 -2.20 -0.96 8.09
N PRO A 12 -1.33 -0.52 7.16
CA PRO A 12 -1.34 0.87 6.73
C PRO A 12 -2.38 1.16 5.63
N MET A 13 -2.97 0.13 5.00
CA MET A 13 -3.91 0.27 3.88
C MET A 13 -5.37 0.34 4.38
N SER A 14 -6.09 1.39 3.98
CA SER A 14 -7.37 1.86 4.54
C SER A 14 -8.58 0.92 4.35
N THR A 15 -8.44 -0.18 3.61
CA THR A 15 -9.54 -1.07 3.19
C THR A 15 -9.60 -2.40 3.95
N CYS A 16 -8.70 -2.63 4.90
CA CYS A 16 -8.68 -3.87 5.69
C CYS A 16 -9.83 -3.89 6.70
N LEU A 17 -10.79 -4.82 6.51
CA LEU A 17 -11.81 -5.09 7.52
C LEU A 17 -11.13 -5.64 8.78
N LYS A 18 -11.27 -4.90 9.88
CA LYS A 18 -10.68 -5.19 11.18
C LYS A 18 -11.41 -6.34 11.89
N THR A 19 -11.62 -7.46 11.19
CA THR A 19 -12.13 -8.69 11.79
C THR A 19 -10.96 -9.52 12.28
N VAL A 20 -10.75 -9.50 13.59
CA VAL A 20 -9.79 -10.35 14.32
C VAL A 20 -10.34 -11.77 14.34
N ARG A 21 -10.24 -12.44 13.20
CA ARG A 21 -10.64 -13.84 13.03
C ARG A 21 -9.41 -14.63 12.60
N ASP A 22 -9.02 -15.60 13.41
CA ASP A 22 -7.88 -16.47 13.10
C ASP A 22 -8.20 -17.47 11.98
N ASP A 23 -9.47 -17.56 11.57
CA ASP A 23 -9.98 -18.45 10.53
C ASP A 23 -10.38 -17.73 9.24
N TYR A 24 -10.29 -16.40 9.18
CA TYR A 24 -10.74 -15.64 8.01
C TYR A 24 -10.07 -14.27 7.89
N PHE A 25 -9.66 -13.92 6.67
CA PHE A 25 -9.12 -12.62 6.32
C PHE A 25 -9.69 -12.16 4.97
N TYR A 26 -10.08 -10.89 4.86
CA TYR A 26 -10.61 -10.29 3.63
C TYR A 26 -9.96 -8.93 3.39
N PHE A 27 -9.54 -8.69 2.15
CA PHE A 27 -8.84 -7.49 1.75
C PHE A 27 -9.29 -7.03 0.37
N GLY A 28 -9.88 -5.84 0.31
CA GLY A 28 -10.11 -5.13 -0.95
C GLY A 28 -8.86 -4.36 -1.35
N TYR A 29 -8.24 -4.72 -2.47
CA TYR A 29 -6.99 -4.10 -2.95
C TYR A 29 -7.18 -3.21 -4.18
N SER A 30 -8.40 -3.18 -4.73
CA SER A 30 -8.85 -2.21 -5.73
C SER A 30 -10.35 -1.93 -5.55
N PHE A 31 -10.92 -0.96 -6.28
CA PHE A 31 -12.35 -0.64 -6.25
C PHE A 31 -13.23 -1.86 -6.56
N ASP A 32 -12.79 -2.67 -7.53
CA ASP A 32 -13.52 -3.86 -7.99
C ASP A 32 -12.90 -5.17 -7.51
N LEU A 33 -11.67 -5.18 -6.97
CA LEU A 33 -10.95 -6.42 -6.65
C LEU A 33 -10.76 -6.62 -5.16
N ALA A 34 -11.05 -7.84 -4.73
CA ALA A 34 -10.79 -8.28 -3.37
C ALA A 34 -10.28 -9.71 -3.34
N ILE A 35 -9.60 -10.05 -2.25
CA ILE A 35 -9.11 -11.39 -1.98
C ILE A 35 -9.43 -11.76 -0.55
N SER A 36 -9.71 -13.03 -0.30
CA SER A 36 -9.93 -13.55 1.05
C SER A 36 -9.21 -14.86 1.27
N ILE A 37 -8.74 -15.09 2.50
CA ILE A 37 -8.32 -16.40 2.99
C ILE A 37 -9.34 -16.88 4.01
N LYS A 38 -9.71 -18.16 3.95
CA LYS A 38 -10.61 -18.80 4.90
C LYS A 38 -10.09 -20.18 5.30
N LYS A 39 -10.10 -20.48 6.60
CA LYS A 39 -9.91 -21.85 7.10
C LYS A 39 -11.18 -22.65 6.82
N ILE A 40 -11.05 -23.73 6.04
CA ILE A 40 -12.16 -24.63 5.75
C ILE A 40 -12.07 -25.95 6.53
N SER A 41 -10.87 -26.34 6.96
CA SER A 41 -10.62 -27.43 7.92
C SER A 41 -9.25 -27.25 8.58
N ASP A 42 -8.88 -28.13 9.52
CA ASP A 42 -7.58 -28.04 10.20
C ASP A 42 -6.37 -28.05 9.27
N GLU A 43 -6.48 -28.71 8.12
CA GLU A 43 -5.41 -28.83 7.13
C GLU A 43 -5.74 -28.16 5.80
N LYS A 44 -6.81 -27.34 5.73
CA LYS A 44 -7.19 -26.73 4.46
C LYS A 44 -7.62 -25.28 4.60
N TRP A 45 -7.07 -24.50 3.69
CA TRP A 45 -7.26 -23.07 3.57
C TRP A 45 -7.69 -22.74 2.15
N GLU A 46 -8.67 -21.86 2.03
CA GLU A 46 -9.24 -21.43 0.76
C GLU A 46 -8.82 -19.99 0.49
N LEU A 47 -8.31 -19.74 -0.71
CA LEU A 47 -7.97 -18.42 -1.22
C LEU A 47 -8.99 -18.07 -2.31
N ASN A 48 -9.75 -17.00 -2.09
CA ASN A 48 -10.81 -16.58 -2.99
C ASN A 48 -10.53 -15.21 -3.56
N THR A 49 -10.66 -15.06 -4.87
CA THR A 49 -10.55 -13.78 -5.57
C THR A 49 -11.94 -13.34 -6.02
N TYR A 50 -12.23 -12.07 -5.81
CA TYR A 50 -13.51 -11.45 -6.14
C TYR A 50 -13.29 -10.30 -7.12
N GLU A 51 -14.14 -10.24 -8.15
CA GLU A 51 -14.29 -9.08 -9.02
C GLU A 51 -15.72 -8.56 -8.88
N ARG A 52 -15.90 -7.29 -8.50
CA ARG A 52 -17.20 -6.66 -8.24
C ARG A 52 -18.07 -7.47 -7.29
N SER A 53 -17.47 -7.98 -6.22
CA SER A 53 -18.10 -8.86 -5.22
C SER A 53 -18.56 -10.24 -5.75
N VAL A 54 -18.19 -10.61 -6.98
CA VAL A 54 -18.44 -11.93 -7.56
C VAL A 54 -17.18 -12.77 -7.42
N LEU A 55 -17.31 -13.99 -6.91
CA LEU A 55 -16.20 -14.95 -6.83
C LEU A 55 -15.77 -15.35 -8.25
N THR A 56 -14.52 -15.04 -8.61
CA THR A 56 -13.97 -15.34 -9.94
C THR A 56 -12.95 -16.46 -9.92
N ASN A 57 -12.25 -16.64 -8.80
CA ASN A 57 -11.29 -17.74 -8.61
C ASN A 57 -11.33 -18.24 -7.16
N GLN A 58 -11.15 -19.54 -6.99
CA GLN A 58 -11.09 -20.24 -5.72
C GLN A 58 -9.99 -21.29 -5.76
N GLU A 59 -9.03 -21.18 -4.86
CA GLU A 59 -7.88 -22.06 -4.73
C GLU A 59 -7.82 -22.66 -3.32
N VAL A 60 -7.34 -23.90 -3.21
CA VAL A 60 -7.27 -24.61 -1.93
C VAL A 60 -5.85 -25.07 -1.65
N TYR A 61 -5.39 -24.79 -0.44
CA TYR A 61 -4.04 -25.04 0.04
C TYR A 61 -4.05 -25.85 1.33
N SER A 62 -2.98 -26.61 1.56
CA SER A 62 -2.87 -27.55 2.68
C SER A 62 -2.37 -26.93 4.00
N ASN A 63 -1.92 -25.67 3.99
CA ASN A 63 -1.46 -25.01 5.21
C ASN A 63 -1.63 -23.49 5.13
N GLU A 64 -1.72 -22.87 6.31
CA GLU A 64 -1.95 -21.43 6.47
C GLU A 64 -0.83 -20.59 5.85
N TYR A 65 0.42 -21.04 6.03
CA TYR A 65 1.60 -20.32 5.61
C TYR A 65 1.66 -20.11 4.10
N ILE A 66 1.45 -21.18 3.33
CA ILE A 66 1.42 -21.15 1.86
C ILE A 66 0.25 -20.31 1.37
N SER A 67 -0.92 -20.41 2.00
CA SER A 67 -2.06 -19.54 1.67
C SER A 67 -1.74 -18.06 1.87
N CYS A 68 -1.07 -17.71 2.97
CA CYS A 68 -0.66 -16.34 3.25
C CYS A 68 0.36 -15.83 2.22
N LEU A 69 1.33 -16.67 1.82
CA LEU A 69 2.30 -16.29 0.77
C LEU A 69 1.63 -16.08 -0.58
N LYS A 70 0.78 -17.02 -1.00
CA LYS A 70 0.00 -16.92 -2.23
C LYS A 70 -0.84 -15.66 -2.24
N PHE A 71 -1.49 -15.36 -1.12
CA PHE A 71 -2.25 -14.13 -0.95
C PHE A 71 -1.39 -12.88 -1.20
N LEU A 72 -0.23 -12.76 -0.55
CA LEU A 72 0.64 -11.58 -0.72
C LEU A 72 1.15 -11.45 -2.16
N TYR A 73 1.45 -12.58 -2.80
CA TYR A 73 1.85 -12.62 -4.21
C TYR A 73 0.71 -12.16 -5.13
N HIS A 74 -0.52 -12.64 -4.92
CA HIS A 74 -1.69 -12.25 -5.70
C HIS A 74 -1.99 -10.75 -5.66
N ILE A 75 -1.69 -10.09 -4.54
CA ILE A 75 -1.88 -8.63 -4.39
C ILE A 75 -0.59 -7.83 -4.65
N ASN A 76 0.43 -8.46 -5.24
CA ASN A 76 1.71 -7.84 -5.59
C ASN A 76 2.44 -7.18 -4.40
N VAL A 77 2.28 -7.72 -3.18
CA VAL A 77 3.08 -7.27 -2.02
C VAL A 77 4.47 -7.90 -2.01
N VAL A 78 4.60 -9.10 -2.59
CA VAL A 78 5.86 -9.83 -2.78
C VAL A 78 6.00 -10.27 -4.23
N SER A 79 7.24 -10.39 -4.69
CA SER A 79 7.64 -10.82 -6.04
C SER A 79 7.41 -12.30 -6.36
N THR A 80 7.34 -13.14 -5.33
CA THR A 80 7.27 -14.60 -5.45
C THR A 80 6.55 -15.21 -4.26
N ASP A 81 5.86 -16.33 -4.49
CA ASP A 81 5.24 -17.15 -3.45
C ASP A 81 6.09 -18.37 -3.03
N ASP A 82 7.30 -18.54 -3.58
CA ASP A 82 8.20 -19.64 -3.21
C ASP A 82 8.66 -19.48 -1.75
N PRO A 83 8.36 -20.43 -0.84
CA PRO A 83 8.73 -20.33 0.56
C PRO A 83 10.26 -20.26 0.79
N ASN A 84 11.07 -20.77 -0.14
CA ASN A 84 12.52 -20.82 -0.01
C ASN A 84 13.24 -19.54 -0.44
N ILE A 85 12.54 -18.60 -1.06
CA ILE A 85 13.10 -17.32 -1.50
C ILE A 85 12.82 -16.26 -0.45
N MET A 86 13.82 -15.42 -0.15
CA MET A 86 13.67 -14.28 0.75
C MET A 86 12.79 -13.20 0.10
N LYS A 87 11.81 -12.69 0.85
CA LYS A 87 10.83 -11.70 0.35
C LYS A 87 10.76 -10.52 1.30
N LEU A 88 10.77 -9.29 0.78
CA LEU A 88 10.47 -8.10 1.57
C LEU A 88 8.95 -8.01 1.79
N ILE A 89 8.50 -8.22 3.03
CA ILE A 89 7.07 -8.25 3.35
C ILE A 89 6.58 -6.95 3.99
N ASP A 90 7.45 -6.19 4.63
CA ASP A 90 7.12 -4.90 5.23
C ASP A 90 8.36 -4.02 5.35
N TYR A 91 8.19 -2.69 5.37
CA TYR A 91 9.30 -1.76 5.52
C TYR A 91 8.88 -0.41 6.10
N SER A 92 9.90 0.31 6.55
CA SER A 92 9.90 1.70 6.96
C SER A 92 11.18 2.37 6.42
N GLU A 93 11.35 3.65 6.70
CA GLU A 93 12.56 4.41 6.35
C GLU A 93 13.82 3.83 7.03
N ASN A 94 13.69 3.23 8.22
CA ASN A 94 14.83 2.80 9.03
C ASN A 94 14.91 1.28 9.23
N TRP A 95 13.99 0.51 8.66
CA TRP A 95 14.00 -0.94 8.80
C TRP A 95 13.21 -1.63 7.69
N GLU A 96 13.58 -2.87 7.45
CA GLU A 96 12.94 -3.78 6.50
C GLU A 96 12.65 -5.10 7.21
N LEU A 97 11.52 -5.71 6.89
CA LEU A 97 11.09 -6.99 7.42
C LEU A 97 10.93 -7.97 6.27
N PHE A 98 11.63 -9.09 6.37
CA PHE A 98 11.63 -10.13 5.35
C PHE A 98 11.08 -11.44 5.88
N GLU A 99 10.59 -12.26 4.96
CA GLU A 99 10.12 -13.61 5.20
C GLU A 99 10.86 -14.62 4.31
N LYS A 100 11.28 -15.73 4.93
CA LYS A 100 11.74 -16.95 4.26
C LYS A 100 11.54 -18.16 5.17
N ASN A 101 11.01 -19.26 4.63
CA ASN A 101 10.80 -20.52 5.34
C ASN A 101 10.12 -20.35 6.72
N ASN A 102 9.08 -19.51 6.80
CA ASN A 102 8.35 -19.21 8.03
C ASN A 102 9.17 -18.43 9.10
N GLY A 103 10.40 -18.03 8.77
CA GLY A 103 11.25 -17.16 9.58
C GLY A 103 11.09 -15.69 9.18
N PHE A 104 11.21 -14.81 10.18
CA PHE A 104 11.12 -13.36 10.01
C PHE A 104 12.49 -12.74 10.27
N TYR A 105 13.00 -12.01 9.28
CA TYR A 105 14.32 -11.38 9.32
C TYR A 105 14.13 -9.88 9.37
N PHE A 106 14.76 -9.23 10.33
CA PHE A 106 14.61 -7.81 10.59
C PHE A 106 15.93 -7.11 10.31
N CYS A 107 15.97 -6.37 9.20
CA CYS A 107 17.12 -5.59 8.76
C CYS A 107 16.94 -4.16 9.26
N ILE A 108 17.90 -3.66 10.03
CA ILE A 108 17.86 -2.32 10.60
C ILE A 108 18.85 -1.45 9.86
N GLN A 109 18.37 -0.32 9.37
CA GLN A 109 19.18 0.74 8.81
C GLN A 109 19.40 1.76 9.94
N SER A 110 20.65 1.89 10.37
CA SER A 110 20.96 2.67 11.57
C SER A 110 20.55 4.13 11.38
N SER A 111 19.80 4.66 12.35
CA SER A 111 19.58 6.11 12.45
C SER A 111 20.88 6.89 12.74
N LYS A 112 21.94 6.18 13.15
CA LYS A 112 23.27 6.69 13.49
C LYS A 112 24.31 6.00 12.61
N PRO A 113 24.46 6.41 11.33
CA PRO A 113 25.28 5.68 10.34
C PRO A 113 26.76 5.54 10.71
N TYR A 114 27.26 6.38 11.63
CA TYR A 114 28.63 6.29 12.16
C TYR A 114 28.83 5.10 13.12
N LEU A 115 27.77 4.48 13.64
CA LEU A 115 27.86 3.28 14.49
C LEU A 115 27.90 1.99 13.66
N TYR A 116 27.06 1.92 12.64
CA TYR A 116 26.95 0.85 11.67
C TYR A 116 26.02 1.29 10.54
N ARG A 117 26.13 0.67 9.37
CA ARG A 117 25.24 0.96 8.23
C ARG A 117 23.95 0.14 8.30
N THR A 118 24.11 -1.17 8.44
CA THR A 118 23.02 -2.14 8.55
C THR A 118 23.30 -3.16 9.65
N PHE A 119 22.25 -3.63 10.30
CA PHE A 119 22.31 -4.71 11.28
C PHE A 119 21.08 -5.59 11.17
N SER A 120 21.26 -6.84 10.76
CA SER A 120 20.15 -7.75 10.54
C SER A 120 20.12 -8.85 11.61
N ILE A 121 18.91 -9.15 12.10
CA ILE A 121 18.66 -10.22 13.07
C ILE A 121 17.50 -11.11 12.61
N ILE A 122 17.44 -12.33 13.14
CA ILE A 122 16.23 -13.17 13.05
C ILE A 122 15.37 -12.86 14.27
N LEU A 123 14.07 -12.60 14.04
CA LEU A 123 13.11 -12.46 15.12
C LEU A 123 12.91 -13.81 15.80
N ASN A 124 13.10 -13.84 17.11
CA ASN A 124 12.83 -15.05 17.89
C ASN A 124 11.33 -15.23 18.13
N SER A 125 10.95 -16.34 18.76
CA SER A 125 9.53 -16.65 18.98
C SER A 125 8.81 -15.60 19.85
N GLU A 126 9.46 -15.06 20.88
CA GLU A 126 8.86 -14.03 21.75
C GLU A 126 8.65 -12.71 21.00
N GLU A 127 9.63 -12.32 20.19
CA GLU A 127 9.56 -11.12 19.35
C GLU A 127 8.50 -11.25 18.26
N LEU A 128 8.36 -12.43 17.67
CA LEU A 128 7.32 -12.70 16.68
C LEU A 128 5.92 -12.62 17.31
N GLU A 129 5.74 -13.13 18.53
CA GLU A 129 4.48 -12.96 19.26
C GLU A 129 4.21 -11.49 19.61
N LYS A 130 5.23 -10.73 20.05
CA LYS A 130 5.12 -9.28 20.26
C LYS A 130 4.74 -8.54 18.97
N TYR A 131 5.32 -8.92 17.83
CA TYR A 131 4.96 -8.40 16.51
C TYR A 131 3.50 -8.70 16.17
N ARG A 132 3.02 -9.92 16.39
CA ARG A 132 1.61 -10.29 16.15
C ARG A 132 0.64 -9.49 17.01
N LEU A 133 1.04 -9.12 18.22
CA LEU A 133 0.22 -8.30 19.13
C LEU A 133 0.25 -6.80 18.77
N GLN A 134 1.42 -6.26 18.41
CA GLN A 134 1.64 -4.81 18.35
C GLN A 134 1.91 -4.28 16.93
N GLY A 135 2.18 -5.16 15.96
CA GLY A 135 2.53 -4.83 14.57
C GLY A 135 3.79 -3.97 14.47
N ARG A 136 3.76 -3.02 13.54
CA ARG A 136 4.87 -2.07 13.29
C ARG A 136 5.33 -1.30 14.52
N LYS A 137 4.47 -1.05 15.51
CA LYS A 137 4.85 -0.37 16.77
C LYS A 137 5.96 -1.15 17.49
N PHE A 138 5.87 -2.48 17.53
CA PHE A 138 6.90 -3.30 18.13
C PHE A 138 8.21 -3.25 17.34
N LEU A 139 8.16 -3.32 16.00
CA LEU A 139 9.35 -3.24 15.15
C LEU A 139 10.11 -1.91 15.32
N SER A 140 9.38 -0.78 15.39
CA SER A 140 9.97 0.52 15.68
C SER A 140 10.63 0.58 17.06
N LEU A 141 10.00 -0.01 18.09
CA LEU A 141 10.59 -0.07 19.43
C LEU A 141 11.85 -0.95 19.46
N LEU A 142 11.81 -2.10 18.78
CA LEU A 142 12.95 -3.02 18.68
C LEU A 142 14.12 -2.36 17.95
N GLN A 143 13.85 -1.65 16.85
CA GLN A 143 14.87 -0.88 16.14
C GLN A 143 15.54 0.16 17.06
N PHE A 144 14.75 0.91 17.83
CA PHE A 144 15.28 1.88 18.79
C PHE A 144 16.16 1.22 19.86
N GLU A 145 15.72 0.08 20.41
CA GLU A 145 16.47 -0.67 21.42
C GLU A 145 17.83 -1.15 20.87
N ILE A 146 17.83 -1.68 19.65
CA ILE A 146 19.03 -2.16 18.98
C ILE A 146 20.00 -1.00 18.72
N ASP A 147 19.52 0.10 18.13
CA ASP A 147 20.32 1.32 17.91
C ASP A 147 20.94 1.87 19.20
N ALA A 148 20.17 1.89 20.29
CA ALA A 148 20.65 2.36 21.60
C ALA A 148 21.72 1.45 22.20
N SER A 149 21.70 0.14 21.88
CA SER A 149 22.66 -0.83 22.39
C SER A 149 24.04 -0.79 21.73
N ILE A 150 24.16 -0.13 20.57
CA ILE A 150 25.34 -0.19 19.70
C ILE A 150 25.68 -1.66 19.36
N PRO A 151 24.92 -2.29 18.44
CA PRO A 151 24.89 -3.74 18.27
C PRO A 151 26.20 -4.33 17.73
N THR A 152 27.08 -3.50 17.15
CA THR A 152 28.42 -3.92 16.71
C THR A 152 29.41 -4.16 17.85
N LYS A 153 29.13 -3.67 19.06
CA LYS A 153 30.00 -3.90 20.24
C LYS A 153 29.68 -5.23 20.90
N THR A 154 30.71 -5.99 21.29
CA THR A 154 30.58 -7.27 22.01
C THR A 154 29.83 -7.19 23.33
N SER A 155 29.76 -6.01 23.94
CA SER A 155 28.97 -5.75 25.16
C SER A 155 27.46 -5.62 24.92
N SER A 156 27.02 -5.53 23.66
CA SER A 156 25.59 -5.46 23.33
C SER A 156 24.95 -6.84 23.40
N ASN A 157 23.73 -6.90 23.97
CA ASN A 157 22.89 -8.10 23.95
C ASN A 157 22.49 -8.54 22.53
N TYR A 158 22.65 -7.66 21.54
CA TYR A 158 22.34 -7.93 20.15
C TYR A 158 23.55 -8.41 19.34
N HIS A 159 24.78 -8.24 19.83
CA HIS A 159 26.00 -8.53 19.06
C HIS A 159 26.02 -9.94 18.46
N ASN A 160 25.73 -10.94 19.29
CA ASN A 160 25.75 -12.35 18.89
C ASN A 160 24.50 -12.77 18.10
N ARG A 161 23.56 -11.84 17.86
CA ARG A 161 22.32 -12.10 17.12
C ARG A 161 22.42 -11.70 15.64
N LYS A 162 23.51 -11.04 15.24
CA LYS A 162 23.72 -10.66 13.85
C LYS A 162 23.65 -11.90 12.96
N VAL A 163 22.92 -11.81 11.86
CA VAL A 163 22.93 -12.88 10.84
C VAL A 163 24.30 -12.98 10.19
N ASN A 164 24.58 -14.14 9.59
CA ASN A 164 25.84 -14.35 8.89
C ASN A 164 25.89 -13.58 7.56
N ASP A 165 27.08 -13.47 6.98
CA ASP A 165 27.31 -12.67 5.76
C ASP A 165 26.55 -13.21 4.54
N ASP A 166 26.25 -14.51 4.49
CA ASP A 166 25.49 -15.10 3.38
C ASP A 166 24.01 -14.68 3.43
N LEU A 167 23.43 -14.66 4.64
CA LEU A 167 22.08 -14.14 4.87
C LEU A 167 22.01 -12.61 4.66
N GLU A 168 23.03 -11.85 5.07
CA GLU A 168 23.07 -10.39 4.79
C GLU A 168 23.05 -10.11 3.28
N LYS A 169 23.80 -10.90 2.48
CA LYS A 169 23.77 -10.76 1.02
C LYS A 169 22.40 -11.10 0.45
N GLU A 170 21.78 -12.18 0.92
CA GLU A 170 20.44 -12.57 0.47
C GLU A 170 19.40 -11.47 0.78
N LEU A 171 19.42 -10.89 1.99
CA LEU A 171 18.56 -9.78 2.38
C LEU A 171 18.78 -8.55 1.48
N TYR A 172 20.03 -8.23 1.15
CA TYR A 172 20.36 -7.12 0.25
C TYR A 172 19.77 -7.31 -1.16
N TYR A 173 19.91 -8.51 -1.73
CA TYR A 173 19.34 -8.80 -3.06
C TYR A 173 17.81 -8.77 -3.03
N ALA A 174 17.19 -9.36 -2.00
CA ALA A 174 15.74 -9.33 -1.84
C ALA A 174 15.18 -7.91 -1.69
N SER A 175 15.90 -7.02 -0.97
CA SER A 175 15.52 -5.60 -0.88
C SER A 175 15.55 -4.94 -2.26
N SER A 176 16.63 -5.15 -3.03
CA SER A 176 16.79 -4.57 -4.36
C SER A 176 15.71 -5.03 -5.34
N ASP A 177 15.45 -6.34 -5.42
CA ASP A 177 14.50 -6.93 -6.36
C ASP A 177 13.06 -6.43 -6.09
N GLU A 178 12.70 -6.29 -4.82
CA GLU A 178 11.36 -5.84 -4.41
C GLU A 178 11.21 -4.31 -4.56
N TYR A 179 12.29 -3.54 -4.46
CA TYR A 179 12.28 -2.10 -4.75
C TYR A 179 11.99 -1.84 -6.23
N ASP A 180 12.61 -2.61 -7.13
CA ASP A 180 12.39 -2.49 -8.57
C ASP A 180 10.93 -2.81 -8.93
N LEU A 181 10.30 -3.80 -8.29
CA LEU A 181 8.88 -4.10 -8.48
C LEU A 181 7.97 -2.98 -8.00
N ARG A 182 8.28 -2.36 -6.86
CA ARG A 182 7.46 -1.29 -6.28
C ARG A 182 7.55 0.01 -7.06
N VAL A 183 8.74 0.38 -7.55
CA VAL A 183 8.92 1.54 -8.45
C VAL A 183 8.14 1.33 -9.76
N ASN A 184 8.20 0.13 -10.34
CA ASN A 184 7.43 -0.20 -11.54
C ASN A 184 5.91 -0.24 -11.28
N TYR A 185 5.47 -0.63 -10.08
CA TYR A 185 4.06 -0.60 -9.70
C TYR A 185 3.55 0.83 -9.49
N GLU A 186 4.33 1.73 -8.88
CA GLU A 186 3.97 3.13 -8.72
C GLU A 186 3.85 3.84 -10.08
N ASP A 187 4.78 3.61 -11.01
CA ASP A 187 4.69 4.15 -12.37
C ASP A 187 3.47 3.61 -13.14
N ASN A 188 3.15 2.33 -13.00
CA ASN A 188 1.95 1.75 -13.62
C ASN A 188 0.65 2.20 -12.94
N SER A 189 0.64 2.40 -11.62
CA SER A 189 -0.49 2.96 -10.89
C SER A 189 -0.71 4.44 -11.21
N ASN A 190 0.35 5.20 -11.54
CA ASN A 190 0.25 6.55 -12.05
C ASN A 190 -0.28 6.57 -13.49
N LEU A 191 0.07 5.57 -14.31
CA LEU A 191 -0.54 5.38 -15.64
C LEU A 191 -2.02 4.98 -15.55
N ILE A 192 -2.40 4.10 -14.62
CA ILE A 192 -3.80 3.71 -14.37
C ILE A 192 -4.58 4.87 -13.74
N GLY A 193 -4.00 5.61 -12.79
CA GLY A 193 -4.59 6.82 -12.21
C GLY A 193 -4.77 7.94 -13.24
N ASN A 194 -3.86 8.06 -14.21
CA ASN A 194 -4.01 8.98 -15.34
C ASN A 194 -5.00 8.46 -16.41
N TYR A 195 -5.06 7.15 -16.64
CA TYR A 195 -6.07 6.53 -17.50
C TYR A 195 -7.47 6.65 -16.89
N GLU A 196 -7.61 6.49 -15.58
CA GLU A 196 -8.86 6.66 -14.82
C GLU A 196 -9.24 8.13 -14.68
N ALA A 197 -8.28 9.06 -14.52
CA ALA A 197 -8.53 10.50 -14.63
C ALA A 197 -9.00 10.88 -16.05
N SER A 198 -8.47 10.24 -17.10
CA SER A 198 -8.93 10.42 -18.49
C SER A 198 -10.27 9.73 -18.78
N LYS A 199 -10.60 8.62 -18.11
CA LYS A 199 -11.93 7.95 -18.19
C LYS A 199 -12.99 8.64 -17.34
N ASN A 200 -12.59 9.37 -16.30
CA ASN A 200 -13.46 10.24 -15.50
C ASN A 200 -13.72 11.59 -16.19
N HIS A 201 -13.15 11.84 -17.37
CA HIS A 201 -13.88 12.58 -18.39
C HIS A 201 -14.93 11.66 -19.00
N SER A 202 -16.00 11.44 -18.23
CA SER A 202 -17.29 11.17 -18.85
C SER A 202 -17.55 12.27 -19.89
N PRO A 203 -18.08 11.96 -21.09
CA PRO A 203 -18.55 13.00 -21.99
C PRO A 203 -19.49 13.88 -21.15
N GLU A 204 -19.28 15.19 -21.16
CA GLU A 204 -20.11 16.15 -20.41
C GLU A 204 -21.57 15.69 -20.49
N LEU A 205 -22.06 15.16 -19.38
CA LEU A 205 -23.44 14.81 -19.20
C LEU A 205 -24.16 16.14 -19.35
N TRP A 206 -24.85 16.32 -20.46
CA TRP A 206 -25.70 17.46 -20.79
C TRP A 206 -26.32 18.03 -19.50
N GLN A 207 -25.70 19.07 -18.97
CA GLN A 207 -26.33 19.92 -18.00
C GLN A 207 -27.32 20.76 -18.78
N GLU A 208 -28.61 20.63 -18.48
CA GLU A 208 -29.56 21.65 -18.90
C GLU A 208 -29.04 22.99 -18.40
N PRO A 209 -28.80 23.97 -19.29
CA PRO A 209 -28.34 25.27 -18.85
C PRO A 209 -29.42 25.90 -17.98
N HIS A 210 -29.10 26.14 -16.71
CA HIS A 210 -29.91 27.01 -15.86
C HIS A 210 -30.14 28.33 -16.60
N LYS A 211 -31.39 28.55 -17.01
CA LYS A 211 -31.86 29.72 -17.76
C LYS A 211 -31.68 30.99 -16.92
N ASN A 212 -30.49 31.60 -17.01
CA ASN A 212 -30.26 33.01 -16.67
C ASN A 212 -29.85 33.85 -17.90
N GLY A 213 -29.84 33.26 -19.11
CA GLY A 213 -29.50 33.96 -20.35
C GLY A 213 -30.51 35.05 -20.76
N ALA A 214 -31.79 34.89 -20.42
CA ALA A 214 -32.81 35.90 -20.78
C ALA A 214 -32.63 37.23 -20.03
N LYS A 215 -32.13 37.20 -18.78
CA LYS A 215 -31.87 38.44 -18.02
C LYS A 215 -30.64 39.18 -18.55
N ILE A 216 -29.58 38.46 -18.93
CA ILE A 216 -28.33 39.08 -19.42
C ILE A 216 -28.52 39.72 -20.80
N ILE A 217 -29.28 39.07 -21.70
CA ILE A 217 -29.52 39.61 -23.05
C ILE A 217 -30.41 40.86 -23.02
N ILE A 218 -31.43 40.91 -22.15
CA ILE A 218 -32.29 42.09 -22.00
C ILE A 218 -31.49 43.28 -21.42
N THR A 219 -30.58 43.04 -20.47
CA THR A 219 -29.74 44.11 -19.90
C THR A 219 -28.72 44.65 -20.93
N ILE A 220 -28.13 43.78 -21.75
CA ILE A 220 -27.18 44.18 -22.79
C ILE A 220 -27.89 44.96 -23.92
N LEU A 221 -29.05 44.48 -24.40
CA LEU A 221 -29.83 45.21 -25.41
C LEU A 221 -30.32 46.58 -24.91
N GLY A 222 -30.73 46.66 -23.64
CA GLY A 222 -31.12 47.93 -23.02
C GLY A 222 -29.96 48.93 -22.93
N LEU A 223 -28.75 48.46 -22.56
CA LEU A 223 -27.55 49.29 -22.53
C LEU A 223 -27.11 49.77 -23.92
N ILE A 224 -27.17 48.89 -24.94
CA ILE A 224 -26.84 49.25 -26.32
C ILE A 224 -27.81 50.32 -26.86
N LEU A 225 -29.12 50.17 -26.59
CA LEU A 225 -30.12 51.14 -27.03
C LEU A 225 -29.93 52.50 -26.34
N LEU A 226 -29.57 52.49 -25.06
CA LEU A 226 -29.29 53.71 -24.28
C LEU A 226 -28.02 54.42 -24.78
N PHE A 227 -26.97 53.66 -25.10
CA PHE A 227 -25.77 54.20 -25.76
C PHE A 227 -26.07 54.79 -27.14
N TYR A 228 -26.93 54.14 -27.93
CA TYR A 228 -27.31 54.62 -29.26
C TYR A 228 -28.09 55.95 -29.17
N ILE A 229 -29.05 56.08 -28.24
CA ILE A 229 -29.79 57.33 -28.03
C ILE A 229 -28.87 58.46 -27.55
N ILE A 230 -27.90 58.18 -26.67
CA ILE A 230 -26.98 59.22 -26.19
C ILE A 230 -26.02 59.65 -27.30
N PHE A 231 -25.45 58.73 -28.06
CA PHE A 231 -24.46 59.08 -29.10
C PHE A 231 -25.09 59.67 -30.37
N PHE A 232 -26.25 59.17 -30.80
CA PHE A 232 -26.90 59.64 -32.03
C PHE A 232 -28.03 60.64 -31.79
N GLY A 233 -28.63 60.68 -30.60
CA GLY A 233 -29.60 61.71 -30.22
C GLY A 233 -28.97 63.09 -30.06
N SER A 234 -27.68 63.17 -29.72
CA SER A 234 -26.92 64.44 -29.71
C SER A 234 -26.62 64.99 -31.12
N PHE A 235 -26.79 64.20 -32.19
CA PHE A 235 -26.66 64.66 -33.57
C PHE A 235 -27.99 65.17 -34.17
N ALA A 236 -29.14 64.82 -33.59
CA ALA A 236 -30.46 65.30 -34.04
C ALA A 236 -30.88 66.66 -33.45
N LEU A 237 -30.07 67.23 -32.53
CA LEU A 237 -30.28 68.58 -31.97
C LEU A 237 -29.23 69.60 -32.43
N ARG A 238 -28.40 69.25 -33.41
CA ARG A 238 -27.55 70.17 -34.18
C ARG A 238 -27.71 69.91 -35.68
N ASN A 239 -28.91 70.16 -36.18
CA ASN A 239 -29.20 70.72 -37.50
C ASN A 239 -30.52 71.48 -37.40
#